data_AF-A0AAW2I0E8-F1
#
_entry.id   AF-A0AAW2I0E8-F1
#
_cell.length_a   1.000
_cell.length_b   1.000
_cell.length_c   1.000
_cell.angle_alpha   90.00
_cell.angle_beta   90.00
_cell.angle_gamma   90.00
#
_symmetry.space_group_name_H-M   'P 1'
#
loop_
_entity.id
_entity.type
_entity.pdbx_description
1 polymer ?
#
loop_
_entity_poly.entity_id
_entity_poly.type
_entity_poly.pdbx_seq_one_letter_code
_entity_poly.pdbx_strand_id
1 'polypeptide(L)'
;MKKQNVRTLSLIVCTFTYLLVGAAVFDALESPTEKKRCESLQDIEKMIKTKYNMSAEDYMVMETVVLKYEPHKAGQQWKFAGAFYYATTVLTTIGTKRLRDFLHDSPPREGYTPEMVA
;
A
#
# COMPACT_ATOMS: atom_id res chain seq x y z
N MET A 1 -11.30 -12.03 43.79
CA MET A 1 -11.22 -12.36 42.34
C MET A 1 -10.05 -13.32 42.12
N LYS A 2 -10.19 -14.35 41.27
CA LYS A 2 -9.10 -15.30 41.00
C LYS A 2 -7.88 -14.54 40.48
N LYS A 3 -6.68 -14.84 41.01
CA LYS A 3 -5.40 -14.17 40.66
C LYS A 3 -5.13 -14.15 39.14
N GLN A 4 -5.64 -15.14 38.40
CA GLN A 4 -5.54 -15.22 36.94
C GLN A 4 -6.33 -14.12 36.22
N ASN A 5 -7.55 -13.82 36.68
CA ASN A 5 -8.39 -12.80 36.05
C ASN A 5 -7.80 -11.39 36.22
N VAL A 6 -7.14 -11.15 37.35
CA VAL A 6 -6.44 -9.87 37.62
C VAL A 6 -5.25 -9.70 36.68
N ARG A 7 -4.48 -10.77 36.42
CA ARG A 7 -3.36 -10.72 35.46
C ARG A 7 -3.82 -10.43 34.04
N THR A 8 -4.87 -11.12 33.58
CA THR A 8 -5.42 -10.89 32.23
C THR A 8 -5.98 -9.47 32.09
N LEU A 9 -6.74 -9.00 33.09
CA LEU A 9 -7.30 -7.64 33.06
C LEU A 9 -6.20 -6.57 33.06
N SER A 10 -5.15 -6.78 33.86
CA SER A 10 -3.99 -5.87 33.90
C SER A 10 -3.25 -5.80 32.56
N LEU A 11 -3.10 -6.93 31.86
CA LEU A 11 -2.45 -6.97 30.54
C LEU A 11 -3.29 -6.26 29.48
N ILE A 12 -4.61 -6.43 29.53
CA ILE A 12 -5.54 -5.73 28.64
C ILE A 12 -5.41 -4.23 28.84
N VAL A 13 -5.53 -3.75 30.09
CA VAL A 13 -5.41 -2.33 30.41
C VAL A 13 -4.05 -1.77 29.99
N CYS A 14 -2.95 -2.47 30.29
CA CYS A 14 -1.60 -2.06 29.90
C CYS A 14 -1.44 -1.95 28.37
N THR A 15 -1.94 -2.93 27.62
CA THR A 15 -1.89 -2.92 26.15
C THR A 15 -2.71 -1.77 25.58
N PHE A 16 -3.90 -1.52 26.12
CA PHE A 16 -4.71 -0.37 25.71
C PHE A 16 -4.00 0.95 25.97
N THR A 17 -3.42 1.13 27.15
CA THR A 17 -2.64 2.34 27.47
C THR A 17 -1.44 2.49 26.53
N TYR A 18 -0.71 1.41 26.24
CA TYR A 18 0.40 1.42 25.28
C TYR A 18 -0.05 1.87 23.88
N LEU A 19 -1.19 1.37 23.39
CA LEU A 19 -1.74 1.78 22.10
C LEU A 19 -2.15 3.26 22.08
N LEU A 20 -2.77 3.76 23.16
CA LEU A 20 -3.17 5.17 23.26
C LEU A 20 -1.96 6.11 23.28
N VAL A 21 -0.93 5.76 24.06
CA VAL A 21 0.33 6.52 24.10
C VAL A 21 1.02 6.47 22.74
N GLY A 22 1.10 5.29 22.13
CA GLY A 22 1.65 5.13 20.79
C GLY A 22 0.92 5.98 19.75
N ALA A 23 -0.41 5.98 19.76
CA ALA A 23 -1.23 6.80 18.87
C ALA A 23 -0.95 8.31 19.05
N ALA A 24 -0.87 8.79 20.29
CA ALA A 24 -0.56 10.19 20.57
C ALA A 24 0.85 10.59 20.13
N VAL A 25 1.84 9.71 20.31
CA VAL A 25 3.22 9.93 19.85
C VAL A 25 3.29 9.93 18.33
N PHE A 26 2.65 8.98 17.66
CA PHE A 26 2.62 8.93 16.19
C PHE A 26 1.89 10.14 15.60
N ASP A 27 0.76 10.57 16.19
CA ASP A 27 0.06 11.77 15.76
C ASP A 27 0.94 13.03 15.88
N ALA A 28 1.61 13.21 17.02
CA ALA A 28 2.49 14.36 17.23
C ALA A 28 3.69 14.40 16.26
N LEU A 29 4.21 13.23 15.85
CA LEU A 29 5.39 13.13 15.00
C LEU A 29 5.06 13.13 13.49
N GLU A 30 4.03 12.40 13.09
CA GLU A 30 3.75 12.14 11.67
C GLU A 30 2.67 13.07 11.09
N SER A 31 1.65 13.47 11.86
CA SER A 31 0.55 14.31 11.36
C SER A 31 1.01 15.64 10.72
N PRO A 32 1.97 16.42 11.28
CA PRO A 32 2.42 17.65 10.61
C PRO A 32 3.19 17.37 9.32
N THR A 33 3.91 16.24 9.26
CA THR A 33 4.67 15.82 8.08
C THR A 33 3.74 15.34 6.97
N GLU A 34 2.72 14.56 7.32
CA GLU A 34 1.68 14.10 6.40
C GLU A 34 0.94 15.28 5.78
N LYS A 35 0.51 16.26 6.59
CA LYS A 35 -0.20 17.44 6.10
C LYS A 35 0.62 18.21 5.07
N LYS A 36 1.91 18.48 5.35
CA LYS A 36 2.80 19.17 4.39
C LYS A 36 3.00 18.38 3.11
N ARG A 37 3.12 17.05 3.20
CA ARG A 37 3.20 16.18 2.00
C ARG A 37 1.91 16.23 1.19
N CYS A 38 0.76 16.18 1.85
CA CYS A 38 -0.55 16.28 1.21
C CYS A 38 -0.70 17.62 0.46
N GLU A 39 -0.39 18.74 1.12
CA GLU A 39 -0.41 20.07 0.50
C GLU A 39 0.54 20.14 -0.71
N SER A 40 1.78 19.65 -0.57
CA SER A 40 2.74 19.64 -1.67
C SER A 40 2.28 18.80 -2.87
N LEU A 41 1.66 17.64 -2.61
CA LEU A 41 1.12 16.77 -3.66
C LEU A 41 -0.08 17.42 -4.36
N GLN A 42 -0.96 18.09 -3.62
CA GLN A 42 -2.09 18.84 -4.19
C GLN A 42 -1.63 20.00 -5.06
N ASP A 43 -0.58 20.71 -4.66
CA ASP A 43 0.00 21.79 -5.46
C ASP A 43 0.61 21.27 -6.76
N ILE A 44 1.33 20.14 -6.71
CA ILE A 44 1.87 19.47 -7.90
C ILE A 44 0.74 18.98 -8.82
N GLU A 45 -0.29 18.35 -8.26
CA GLU A 45 -1.47 17.92 -9.01
C GLU A 45 -2.14 19.09 -9.74
N LYS A 46 -2.39 20.19 -9.03
CA LYS A 46 -3.00 21.39 -9.61
C LYS A 46 -2.14 22.01 -10.70
N MET A 47 -0.82 22.04 -10.48
CA MET A 47 0.15 22.52 -11.47
C MET A 47 0.13 21.67 -12.74
N ILE A 48 0.11 20.34 -12.63
CA ILE A 48 0.04 19.42 -13.77
C ILE A 48 -1.30 19.57 -14.51
N LYS A 49 -2.42 19.58 -13.78
CA LYS A 49 -3.76 19.76 -14.37
C LYS A 49 -3.86 21.04 -15.17
N THR A 50 -3.33 22.15 -14.63
CA THR A 50 -3.34 23.46 -15.31
C THR A 50 -2.39 23.48 -16.50
N LYS A 51 -1.17 22.94 -16.35
CA LYS A 51 -0.13 22.96 -17.40
C LYS A 51 -0.54 22.17 -18.64
N TYR A 52 -1.25 21.06 -18.46
CA TYR A 52 -1.68 20.17 -19.55
C TYR A 52 -3.17 20.27 -19.89
N ASN A 53 -3.89 21.23 -19.27
CA ASN A 53 -5.33 21.44 -19.46
C ASN A 53 -6.15 20.14 -19.34
N MET A 54 -5.87 19.34 -18.30
CA MET A 54 -6.50 18.04 -18.08
C MET A 54 -7.86 18.18 -17.41
N SER A 55 -8.86 17.44 -17.90
CA SER A 55 -10.12 17.23 -17.19
C SER A 55 -9.88 16.43 -15.90
N ALA A 56 -10.78 16.57 -14.92
CA ALA A 56 -10.76 15.76 -13.70
C ALA A 56 -10.89 14.25 -14.02
N GLU A 57 -11.68 13.92 -15.04
CA GLU A 57 -11.90 12.54 -15.51
C GLU A 57 -10.62 11.95 -16.11
N ASP A 58 -9.93 12.69 -16.98
CA ASP A 58 -8.68 12.25 -17.61
C ASP A 58 -7.57 12.05 -16.58
N TYR A 59 -7.51 12.92 -15.57
CA TYR A 59 -6.56 12.80 -14.48
C TYR A 59 -6.80 11.53 -13.64
N MET A 60 -8.06 11.18 -13.35
CA MET A 60 -8.39 9.94 -12.63
C MET A 60 -7.99 8.69 -13.42
N VAL A 61 -8.20 8.71 -14.74
CA VAL A 61 -7.75 7.60 -15.61
C VAL A 61 -6.24 7.49 -15.59
N MET A 62 -5.51 8.60 -15.73
CA MET A 62 -4.05 8.62 -15.64
C MET A 62 -3.54 8.11 -14.29
N GLU A 63 -4.11 8.58 -13.18
CA GLU A 63 -3.76 8.13 -11.83
C GLU A 63 -3.96 6.63 -11.66
N THR A 64 -5.11 6.11 -12.13
CA THR A 64 -5.42 4.68 -12.09
C THR A 64 -4.40 3.87 -12.90
N VAL A 65 -4.02 4.33 -14.08
CA VAL A 65 -3.01 3.67 -14.92
C VAL A 65 -1.65 3.68 -14.22
N VAL A 66 -1.24 4.79 -13.61
CA VAL A 66 0.05 4.88 -12.89
C VAL A 66 0.08 3.94 -11.68
N LEU A 67 -0.98 3.92 -10.87
CA LEU A 67 -1.08 3.07 -9.69
C LEU A 67 -1.05 1.58 -10.06
N LYS A 68 -1.77 1.18 -11.12
CA LYS A 68 -1.77 -0.21 -11.60
C LYS A 68 -0.47 -0.59 -12.30
N TYR A 69 0.23 0.36 -12.91
CA TYR A 69 1.48 0.09 -13.60
C TYR A 69 2.69 -0.04 -12.65
N GLU A 70 2.67 0.59 -11.47
CA GLU A 70 3.74 0.51 -10.46
C GLU A 70 4.25 -0.93 -10.17
N PRO A 71 3.39 -1.94 -9.92
CA PRO A 71 3.86 -3.32 -9.71
C PRO A 71 4.57 -3.93 -10.94
N HIS A 72 4.20 -3.50 -12.15
CA HIS A 72 4.80 -3.99 -13.39
C HIS A 72 6.20 -3.41 -13.67
N LYS A 73 6.58 -2.28 -13.03
CA LYS A 73 7.93 -1.68 -13.18
C LYS A 73 9.06 -2.54 -12.60
N ALA A 74 8.75 -3.44 -11.66
CA ALA A 74 9.73 -4.32 -11.03
C ALA A 74 10.02 -5.61 -11.85
N GLY A 75 9.53 -5.69 -13.10
CA GLY A 75 9.76 -6.83 -13.99
C GLY A 75 8.80 -7.99 -13.78
N GLN A 76 9.06 -9.13 -14.44
CA GLN A 76 8.20 -10.32 -14.35
C GLN A 76 8.41 -11.06 -13.01
N GLN A 77 7.67 -10.63 -11.99
CA GLN A 77 7.78 -11.12 -10.61
C GLN A 77 7.27 -12.56 -10.40
N TRP A 78 6.48 -13.12 -11.33
CA TRP A 78 5.96 -14.50 -11.28
C TRP A 78 6.92 -15.56 -11.87
N LYS A 79 8.22 -15.37 -11.72
CA LYS A 79 9.22 -16.42 -11.95
C LYS A 79 9.53 -17.14 -10.62
N PHE A 80 10.16 -18.30 -10.69
CA PHE A 80 10.45 -19.15 -9.52
C PHE A 80 11.02 -18.38 -8.30
N ALA A 81 11.96 -17.46 -8.54
CA ALA A 81 12.56 -16.64 -7.48
C ALA A 81 11.55 -15.72 -6.76
N GLY A 82 10.62 -15.09 -7.48
CA GLY A 82 9.60 -14.23 -6.88
C GLY A 82 8.51 -15.03 -6.16
N ALA A 83 8.13 -16.20 -6.67
CA ALA A 83 7.22 -17.12 -5.99
C ALA A 83 7.83 -17.69 -4.69
N PHE A 84 9.13 -18.01 -4.70
CA PHE A 84 9.86 -18.49 -3.52
C PHE A 84 10.01 -17.40 -2.44
N TYR A 85 10.32 -16.16 -2.85
CA TYR A 85 10.34 -15.01 -1.93
C TYR A 85 8.97 -14.77 -1.30
N TYR A 86 7.89 -14.83 -2.11
CA TYR A 86 6.53 -14.71 -1.59
C TYR A 86 6.21 -15.76 -0.53
N ALA A 87 6.45 -17.04 -0.82
CA ALA A 87 6.20 -18.13 0.12
C ALA A 87 6.96 -17.93 1.45
N THR A 88 8.20 -17.46 1.38
CA THR A 88 9.01 -17.15 2.58
C THR A 88 8.41 -16.01 3.40
N THR A 89 7.93 -14.93 2.75
CA THR A 89 7.31 -13.79 3.46
C THR A 89 5.96 -14.14 4.10
N VAL A 90 5.22 -15.09 3.52
CA VAL A 90 3.98 -15.64 4.10
C VAL A 90 4.30 -16.52 5.29
N LEU A 91 5.26 -17.44 5.15
CA LEU A 91 5.69 -18.36 6.20
C LEU A 91 6.24 -17.62 7.43
N THR A 92 7.00 -16.55 7.22
CA THR A 92 7.61 -15.74 8.29
C THR A 92 6.66 -14.69 8.86
N THR A 93 5.42 -14.59 8.35
CA THR A 93 4.41 -13.58 8.76
C THR A 93 4.86 -12.12 8.56
N ILE A 94 5.91 -11.86 7.76
CA ILE A 94 6.39 -10.51 7.45
C ILE A 94 5.39 -9.77 6.56
N GLY A 95 4.82 -10.48 5.56
CA GLY A 95 3.72 -10.00 4.71
C GLY A 95 3.85 -8.56 4.21
N THR A 96 4.70 -8.30 3.21
CA THR A 96 4.83 -6.94 2.65
C THR A 96 3.61 -6.56 1.80
N LYS A 97 3.03 -5.38 2.04
CA LYS A 97 1.86 -4.85 1.30
C LYS A 97 2.06 -4.84 -0.22
N ARG A 98 3.28 -4.55 -0.67
CA ARG A 98 3.70 -4.60 -2.09
C ARG A 98 3.43 -5.95 -2.76
N LEU A 99 3.65 -7.07 -2.06
CA LEU A 99 3.34 -8.39 -2.62
C LEU A 99 1.85 -8.72 -2.59
N ARG A 100 1.10 -8.16 -1.63
CA ARG A 100 -0.35 -8.35 -1.51
C ARG A 100 -1.11 -7.65 -2.62
N ASP A 101 -0.81 -6.38 -2.85
CA ASP A 101 -1.51 -5.57 -3.88
C ASP A 101 -1.26 -6.14 -5.28
N PHE A 102 -0.11 -6.79 -5.49
CA PHE A 102 0.23 -7.54 -6.69
C PHE A 102 -0.58 -8.84 -6.89
N LEU A 103 -0.94 -9.55 -5.81
CA LEU A 103 -1.76 -10.77 -5.88
C LEU A 103 -3.21 -10.47 -6.27
N HIS A 104 -3.73 -9.32 -5.86
CA HIS A 104 -5.12 -8.94 -6.10
C HIS A 104 -5.36 -8.42 -7.53
N ASP A 105 -4.32 -7.90 -8.21
CA ASP A 105 -4.43 -7.33 -9.57
C ASP A 105 -3.79 -8.23 -10.65
N SER A 106 -3.65 -9.53 -10.39
CA SER A 106 -3.16 -10.47 -11.41
C SER A 106 -4.19 -10.59 -12.55
N PRO A 107 -3.85 -10.22 -13.80
CA PRO A 107 -4.77 -10.39 -14.92
C PRO A 107 -4.99 -11.90 -15.18
N PRO A 108 -6.17 -12.30 -15.67
CA PRO A 108 -6.34 -13.66 -16.19
C PRO A 108 -5.33 -13.87 -17.32
N ARG A 109 -4.47 -14.88 -17.17
CA ARG A 109 -3.63 -15.33 -18.29
C ARG A 109 -4.50 -16.16 -19.22
N GLU A 110 -4.95 -15.55 -20.31
CA GLU A 110 -5.38 -16.31 -21.49
C GLU A 110 -4.98 -15.57 -22.77
N GLY A 111 -4.03 -16.16 -23.51
CA GLY A 111 -3.76 -15.93 -24.93
C GLY A 111 -3.41 -14.50 -25.41
N TYR A 112 -2.11 -14.17 -25.48
CA TYR A 112 -1.62 -13.18 -26.45
C TYR A 112 -0.62 -13.85 -27.39
N THR A 113 -1.11 -14.26 -28.55
CA THR A 113 -0.31 -14.61 -29.73
C THR A 113 -0.03 -13.34 -30.53
N PRO A 114 1.24 -12.95 -30.77
CA PRO A 114 1.57 -11.79 -31.58
C PRO A 114 1.53 -12.17 -33.08
N GLU A 115 0.35 -12.16 -33.70
CA GLU A 115 0.20 -12.32 -35.17
C GLU A 115 -0.78 -11.32 -35.81
N MET A 116 -0.88 -10.09 -35.29
CA MET A 116 -1.62 -9.02 -36.00
C MET A 116 -0.90 -7.67 -35.95
N VAL A 117 0.35 -7.66 -36.41
CA VAL A 117 0.97 -6.47 -37.00
C VAL A 117 1.68 -6.92 -38.29
N ALA A 118 0.89 -7.05 -39.36
CA ALA A 118 1.33 -7.04 -40.74
C ALA A 118 0.21 -6.45 -41.59
#